data_AF-A0A2W4I7E1-F1
#
_entry.id   AF-A0A2W4I7E1-F1
#
_cell.length_a   1.000
_cell.length_b   1.000
_cell.length_c   1.000
_cell.angle_alpha   90.00
_cell.angle_beta   90.00
_cell.angle_gamma   90.00
#
_symmetry.space_group_name_H-M   'P 1'
#
loop_
_entity.id
_entity.type
_entity.pdbx_description
1 polymer ?
#
loop_
_entity_poly.entity_id
_entity_poly.type
_entity_poly.pdbx_seq_one_letter_code
_entity_poly.pdbx_strand_id
1 'polypeptide(L)'
;MPADLLQGKAEASLSLTEEQKRDASEKLLLDSPQSSLKPAATRDSGTPTQADSLKGVLPEVTFENTEAALKDTPQLGEQKKAEIELKYGVLFETKDTCPPQDRDKLREPTLAELEILEWALSKNQAAVKPNVFSINRMSIMFSTDTTGASAFHSSESGVFGNSRVVINNTEKVLTKEDTKNGQSLGSVLLHEFGHRASFMKEPDIEGLGWRKIGEKDVAIETKDGSLYKYVEEKSADGKDKKIYWSKVDKDGNSLEDQPQGRLTDEQMLHLEKVSQPMRPANHPSETFANAMRMYCQNKETREELKTKCPYMYRYIDEYDRKELRRLGSDFFGISNYVRDENGDIVRNPQAWNPALA
;
A
#
# COMPACT_ATOMS: atom_id res chain seq x y z
N MET A 1 -6.56 -20.10 -69.16
CA MET A 1 -7.64 -20.79 -69.91
C MET A 1 -7.06 -22.10 -70.42
N PRO A 2 -7.72 -23.28 -70.35
CA PRO A 2 -9.00 -23.72 -69.73
C PRO A 2 -8.76 -24.51 -68.41
N ALA A 3 -9.68 -24.81 -67.48
CA ALA A 3 -11.09 -25.26 -67.41
C ALA A 3 -11.24 -26.78 -67.17
N ASP A 4 -11.88 -27.11 -66.03
CA ASP A 4 -12.87 -28.17 -65.77
C ASP A 4 -12.45 -29.66 -65.60
N LEU A 5 -12.62 -30.21 -64.38
CA LEU A 5 -13.84 -30.89 -63.86
C LEU A 5 -13.55 -31.80 -62.64
N LEU A 6 -14.30 -31.56 -61.54
CA LEU A 6 -14.93 -32.50 -60.57
C LEU A 6 -14.08 -33.59 -59.88
N GLN A 7 -14.19 -33.91 -58.58
CA GLN A 7 -15.38 -34.11 -57.74
C GLN A 7 -14.91 -34.44 -56.30
N GLY A 8 -15.62 -34.02 -55.24
CA GLY A 8 -15.42 -34.60 -53.89
C GLY A 8 -15.86 -33.72 -52.72
N LYS A 9 -17.11 -33.90 -52.26
CA LYS A 9 -17.79 -33.23 -51.15
C LYS A 9 -17.23 -33.62 -49.76
N ALA A 10 -17.25 -32.68 -48.80
CA ALA A 10 -18.05 -32.75 -47.56
C ALA A 10 -17.82 -31.51 -46.67
N GLU A 11 -18.85 -30.68 -46.54
CA GLU A 11 -18.99 -29.62 -45.53
C GLU A 11 -19.49 -30.21 -44.20
N ALA A 12 -19.07 -29.62 -43.08
CA ALA A 12 -19.80 -29.66 -41.83
C ALA A 12 -19.60 -28.33 -41.08
N SER A 13 -20.51 -27.40 -41.36
CA SER A 13 -20.88 -26.24 -40.55
C SER A 13 -22.06 -26.64 -39.65
N LEU A 14 -22.08 -26.16 -38.40
CA LEU A 14 -23.23 -26.03 -37.49
C LEU A 14 -22.71 -25.30 -36.23
N SER A 15 -22.77 -23.96 -36.16
CA SER A 15 -23.89 -23.11 -35.72
C SER A 15 -24.36 -23.39 -34.29
N LEU A 16 -24.04 -22.45 -33.40
CA LEU A 16 -24.61 -22.25 -32.07
C LEU A 16 -26.13 -22.07 -32.15
N THR A 17 -26.89 -22.73 -31.29
CA THR A 17 -28.35 -22.60 -31.21
C THR A 17 -28.78 -21.59 -30.15
N GLU A 18 -29.79 -20.80 -30.51
CA GLU A 18 -30.51 -19.78 -29.73
C GLU A 18 -31.34 -20.34 -28.55
N GLU A 19 -31.11 -21.58 -28.12
CA GLU A 19 -31.99 -22.34 -27.20
C GLU A 19 -31.39 -22.49 -25.79
N GLN A 20 -30.44 -21.63 -25.43
CA GLN A 20 -29.89 -21.53 -24.06
C GLN A 20 -29.96 -20.12 -23.48
N LYS A 21 -30.73 -19.21 -24.11
CA LYS A 21 -30.89 -17.80 -23.68
C LYS A 21 -32.31 -17.39 -23.24
N ARG A 22 -33.27 -18.31 -23.09
CA ARG A 22 -34.62 -17.97 -22.61
C ARG A 22 -35.23 -19.12 -21.81
N ASP A 23 -35.10 -19.07 -20.49
CA ASP A 23 -36.16 -19.45 -19.53
C ASP A 23 -35.64 -19.38 -18.09
N ALA A 24 -35.87 -18.24 -17.43
CA ALA A 24 -36.07 -18.13 -15.98
C ALA A 24 -36.39 -16.67 -15.62
N SER A 25 -37.55 -16.17 -16.06
CA SER A 25 -38.20 -15.00 -15.46
C SER A 25 -39.71 -15.08 -15.69
N GLU A 26 -40.45 -15.04 -14.57
CA GLU A 26 -41.88 -14.71 -14.44
C GLU A 26 -42.89 -15.78 -14.93
N LYS A 27 -44.03 -16.08 -14.30
CA LYS A 27 -44.88 -15.30 -13.38
C LYS A 27 -46.02 -16.20 -12.85
N LEU A 28 -46.46 -15.96 -11.62
CA LEU A 28 -47.86 -16.00 -11.14
C LEU A 28 -47.81 -15.60 -9.66
N LEU A 29 -48.00 -14.32 -9.29
CA LEU A 29 -49.27 -13.67 -8.89
C LEU A 29 -50.16 -14.58 -8.01
N LEU A 30 -50.84 -14.16 -6.95
CA LEU A 30 -50.97 -12.97 -6.08
C LEU A 30 -52.20 -13.35 -5.20
N ASP A 31 -52.19 -13.23 -3.87
CA ASP A 31 -53.30 -12.66 -3.08
C ASP A 31 -53.10 -12.78 -1.56
N SER A 32 -53.44 -11.67 -0.90
CA SER A 32 -53.34 -11.30 0.53
C SER A 32 -54.50 -11.93 1.37
N PRO A 33 -54.76 -11.66 2.69
CA PRO A 33 -54.32 -10.52 3.52
C PRO A 33 -54.14 -10.72 5.07
N GLN A 34 -53.56 -9.66 5.66
CA GLN A 34 -53.78 -8.99 6.97
C GLN A 34 -54.22 -9.76 8.23
N SER A 35 -53.54 -9.47 9.35
CA SER A 35 -54.17 -9.33 10.67
C SER A 35 -53.33 -8.46 11.61
N SER A 36 -53.90 -7.29 11.92
CA SER A 36 -53.48 -6.28 12.90
C SER A 36 -54.29 -6.44 14.18
N LEU A 37 -53.67 -6.45 15.37
CA LEU A 37 -54.38 -6.15 16.63
C LEU A 37 -53.40 -5.69 17.74
N LYS A 38 -53.48 -4.39 18.07
CA LYS A 38 -53.43 -3.80 19.44
C LYS A 38 -54.92 -3.53 19.83
N PRO A 39 -55.33 -3.09 21.05
CA PRO A 39 -54.57 -2.50 22.17
C PRO A 39 -55.03 -2.96 23.59
N ALA A 40 -54.43 -2.43 24.67
CA ALA A 40 -55.11 -1.64 25.73
C ALA A 40 -54.29 -1.53 27.02
N ALA A 41 -54.38 -0.36 27.64
CA ALA A 41 -53.74 0.05 28.90
C ALA A 41 -54.65 -0.24 30.13
N THR A 42 -54.07 -0.38 31.34
CA THR A 42 -54.46 0.39 32.55
C THR A 42 -53.64 0.05 33.81
N ARG A 43 -53.21 1.12 34.51
CA ARG A 43 -53.15 1.41 35.96
C ARG A 43 -52.44 0.48 36.98
N ASP A 44 -51.36 1.05 37.54
CA ASP A 44 -51.19 1.55 38.92
C ASP A 44 -51.36 0.60 40.14
N SER A 45 -50.27 0.39 40.90
CA SER A 45 -50.25 0.38 42.39
C SER A 45 -48.86 0.03 42.97
N GLY A 46 -48.41 0.83 43.96
CA GLY A 46 -47.80 0.33 45.20
C GLY A 46 -46.29 0.05 45.29
N THR A 47 -45.57 1.00 45.90
CA THR A 47 -44.22 0.99 46.53
C THR A 47 -43.92 -0.15 47.54
N PRO A 48 -42.72 -0.24 48.18
CA PRO A 48 -41.33 -0.25 47.68
C PRO A 48 -40.50 -1.41 48.31
N THR A 49 -39.46 -1.95 47.64
CA THR A 49 -38.40 -2.68 48.37
C THR A 49 -37.06 -2.68 47.65
N GLN A 50 -36.02 -2.39 48.44
CA GLN A 50 -34.61 -2.24 48.07
C GLN A 50 -34.02 -3.49 47.39
N ALA A 51 -33.27 -3.25 46.31
CA ALA A 51 -31.94 -3.85 46.07
C ALA A 51 -31.33 -3.19 44.82
N ASP A 52 -30.48 -2.19 45.07
CA ASP A 52 -29.49 -1.71 44.11
C ASP A 52 -28.63 -2.87 43.62
N SER A 53 -28.55 -3.06 42.29
CA SER A 53 -27.36 -3.54 41.57
C SER A 53 -27.59 -3.57 40.05
N LEU A 54 -26.82 -2.74 39.36
CA LEU A 54 -26.26 -2.96 38.01
C LEU A 54 -27.25 -3.11 36.83
N LYS A 55 -27.73 -1.96 36.32
CA LYS A 55 -27.91 -1.74 34.87
C LYS A 55 -27.46 -0.32 34.50
N GLY A 56 -26.17 -0.19 34.19
CA GLY A 56 -25.62 0.99 33.54
C GLY A 56 -25.63 0.77 32.02
N VAL A 57 -26.37 1.62 31.34
CA VAL A 57 -26.49 1.76 29.88
C VAL A 57 -25.10 1.96 29.28
N LEU A 58 -24.74 1.17 28.26
CA LEU A 58 -23.57 1.44 27.41
C LEU A 58 -23.81 2.78 26.70
N PRO A 59 -22.95 3.79 26.87
CA PRO A 59 -23.13 5.05 26.16
C PRO A 59 -22.85 4.84 24.68
N GLU A 60 -23.77 5.30 23.82
CA GLU A 60 -23.51 5.57 22.41
C GLU A 60 -22.31 6.52 22.32
N VAL A 61 -21.27 6.09 21.61
CA VAL A 61 -20.07 6.89 21.37
C VAL A 61 -20.41 7.95 20.33
N THR A 62 -20.73 9.16 20.78
CA THR A 62 -20.77 10.36 19.93
C THR A 62 -19.41 11.04 19.92
N PHE A 63 -18.90 11.30 18.71
CA PHE A 63 -17.57 11.87 18.42
C PHE A 63 -17.45 13.38 18.70
N GLU A 64 -17.99 13.88 19.82
CA GLU A 64 -18.01 15.33 20.14
C GLU A 64 -17.25 15.73 21.41
N ASN A 65 -16.33 14.92 21.92
CA ASN A 65 -15.45 15.30 23.03
C ASN A 65 -13.95 15.16 22.71
N THR A 66 -13.55 15.54 21.50
CA THR A 66 -12.14 15.78 21.14
C THR A 66 -11.70 17.18 21.58
N GLU A 67 -11.53 17.38 22.89
CA GLU A 67 -10.74 18.51 23.41
C GLU A 67 -10.16 18.26 24.82
N ALA A 68 -10.04 16.99 25.22
CA ALA A 68 -9.10 16.62 26.28
C ALA A 68 -7.80 16.20 25.58
N ALA A 69 -6.87 17.14 25.46
CA ALA A 69 -5.49 16.84 25.12
C ALA A 69 -5.01 15.68 26.01
N LEU A 70 -4.82 14.49 25.40
CA LEU A 70 -4.00 13.44 25.98
C LEU A 70 -2.68 14.12 26.31
N LYS A 71 -2.38 14.28 27.60
CA LYS A 71 -1.09 14.83 28.04
C LYS A 71 -0.04 13.85 27.54
N ASP A 72 0.66 14.22 26.47
CA ASP A 72 1.90 13.59 26.05
C ASP A 72 2.86 13.62 27.25
N THR A 73 2.89 12.52 27.98
CA THR A 73 3.89 12.32 29.03
C THR A 73 5.05 11.58 28.41
N PRO A 74 6.32 11.95 28.71
CA PRO A 74 7.48 11.20 28.25
C PRO A 74 7.38 9.70 28.55
N GLN A 75 6.75 9.31 29.67
CA GLN A 75 6.53 7.91 30.00
C GLN A 75 5.63 7.16 29.00
N LEU A 76 4.56 7.79 28.51
CA LEU A 76 3.65 7.17 27.56
C LEU A 76 4.30 6.99 26.19
N GLY A 77 5.11 7.96 25.76
CA GLY A 77 5.91 7.85 24.53
C GLY A 77 6.95 6.73 24.58
N GLU A 78 7.68 6.58 25.69
CA GLU A 78 8.62 5.48 25.88
C GLU A 78 7.94 4.10 25.90
N GLN A 79 6.81 3.99 26.60
CA GLN A 79 6.02 2.75 26.61
C GLN A 79 5.58 2.38 25.19
N LYS A 80 5.08 3.36 24.43
CA LYS A 80 4.63 3.12 23.06
C LYS A 80 5.76 2.72 22.12
N LYS A 81 6.94 3.35 22.25
CA LYS A 81 8.14 2.93 21.52
C LYS A 81 8.49 1.47 21.82
N ALA A 82 8.56 1.09 23.09
CA ALA A 82 8.88 -0.28 23.50
C ALA A 82 7.86 -1.31 22.95
N GLU A 83 6.57 -0.99 22.93
CA GLU A 83 5.54 -1.82 22.31
C GLU A 83 5.79 -2.01 20.81
N ILE A 84 6.08 -0.93 20.09
CA ILE A 84 6.35 -0.96 18.64
C ILE A 84 7.62 -1.76 18.33
N GLU A 85 8.71 -1.55 19.08
CA GLU A 85 9.96 -2.31 18.92
C GLU A 85 9.74 -3.81 19.12
N LEU A 86 9.02 -4.18 20.19
CA LEU A 86 8.73 -5.58 20.50
C LEU A 86 7.84 -6.22 19.43
N LYS A 87 6.79 -5.51 19.00
CA LYS A 87 5.78 -6.03 18.08
C LYS A 87 6.29 -6.12 16.64
N TYR A 88 7.06 -5.14 16.18
CA TYR A 88 7.47 -5.02 14.77
C TYR A 88 8.96 -5.24 14.53
N GLY A 89 9.78 -5.38 15.58
CA GLY A 89 11.21 -5.64 15.46
C GLY A 89 11.98 -4.48 14.82
N VAL A 90 11.51 -3.24 15.02
CA VAL A 90 12.23 -2.01 14.64
C VAL A 90 13.17 -1.57 15.75
N LEU A 91 14.06 -0.62 15.46
CA LEU A 91 14.92 0.04 16.44
C LEU A 91 14.71 1.55 16.33
N PHE A 92 14.39 2.23 17.43
CA PHE A 92 14.42 3.68 17.45
C PHE A 92 15.86 4.19 17.61
N GLU A 93 16.27 5.12 16.76
CA GLU A 93 17.62 5.69 16.85
C GLU A 93 17.79 6.56 18.09
N THR A 94 18.94 6.43 18.73
CA THR A 94 19.42 7.30 19.81
C THR A 94 20.63 8.09 19.32
N LYS A 95 21.09 9.07 20.12
CA LYS A 95 22.32 9.82 19.81
C LYS A 95 23.54 8.91 19.62
N ASP A 96 23.55 7.74 20.25
CA ASP A 96 24.67 6.79 20.18
C ASP A 96 24.61 5.94 18.90
N THR A 97 23.40 5.61 18.42
CA THR A 97 23.21 4.77 17.24
C THR A 97 23.10 5.57 15.94
N CYS A 98 22.73 6.85 16.02
CA CYS A 98 22.55 7.74 14.88
C CYS A 98 23.91 8.15 14.26
N PRO A 99 24.03 8.20 12.91
CA PRO A 99 25.21 8.71 12.23
C PRO A 99 25.62 10.11 12.74
N PRO A 100 26.92 10.41 12.90
CA PRO A 100 27.37 11.67 13.49
C PRO A 100 26.75 12.93 12.88
N GLN A 101 26.55 12.96 11.56
CA GLN A 101 25.97 14.07 10.83
C GLN A 101 24.49 14.36 11.16
N ASP A 102 23.78 13.39 11.74
CA ASP A 102 22.34 13.48 11.99
C ASP A 102 22.00 13.57 13.49
N ARG A 103 22.99 13.40 14.38
CA ARG A 103 22.76 13.39 15.84
C ARG A 103 22.11 14.65 16.38
N ASP A 104 22.45 15.80 15.81
CA ASP A 104 21.90 17.10 16.23
C ASP A 104 20.46 17.32 15.73
N LYS A 105 20.02 16.52 14.76
CA LYS A 105 18.67 16.56 14.18
C LYS A 105 17.72 15.59 14.87
N LEU A 106 18.25 14.63 15.64
CA LEU A 106 17.45 13.62 16.33
C LEU A 106 16.54 14.27 17.38
N ARG A 107 15.26 13.90 17.35
CA ARG A 107 14.26 14.32 18.35
C ARG A 107 13.44 13.14 18.85
N GLU A 108 12.77 13.37 19.97
CA GLU A 108 11.73 12.45 20.44
C GLU A 108 10.47 12.56 19.56
N PRO A 109 9.80 11.44 19.26
CA PRO A 109 8.51 11.45 18.58
C PRO A 109 7.37 11.86 19.52
N THR A 110 6.29 12.37 18.94
CA THR A 110 5.01 12.53 19.64
C THR A 110 4.24 11.21 19.66
N LEU A 111 3.23 11.07 20.55
CA LEU A 111 2.41 9.86 20.57
C LEU A 111 1.65 9.67 19.25
N ALA A 112 1.14 10.74 18.64
CA ALA A 112 0.44 10.68 17.37
C ALA A 112 1.35 10.15 16.23
N GLU A 113 2.63 10.52 16.23
CA GLU A 113 3.59 10.00 15.26
C GLU A 113 3.86 8.51 15.44
N LEU A 114 3.91 8.05 16.70
CA LEU A 114 4.04 6.62 17.02
C LEU A 114 2.79 5.83 16.62
N GLU A 115 1.59 6.40 16.77
CA GLU A 115 0.35 5.77 16.32
C GLU A 115 0.30 5.63 14.80
N ILE A 116 0.71 6.67 14.05
CA ILE A 116 0.79 6.60 12.58
C ILE A 116 1.86 5.61 12.13
N LEU A 117 3.02 5.59 12.81
CA LEU A 117 4.08 4.62 12.55
C LEU A 117 3.58 3.20 12.79
N GLU A 118 2.90 2.94 13.91
CA GLU A 118 2.31 1.64 14.19
C GLU A 118 1.29 1.24 13.12
N TRP A 119 0.42 2.15 12.71
CA TRP A 119 -0.56 1.90 11.65
C TRP A 119 0.11 1.54 10.31
N ALA A 120 1.20 2.21 9.95
CA ALA A 120 1.93 1.89 8.72
C ALA A 120 2.65 0.53 8.85
N LEU A 121 3.22 0.25 10.04
CA LEU A 121 3.91 -1.00 10.32
C LEU A 121 2.95 -2.20 10.35
N SER A 122 1.72 -2.05 10.86
CA SER A 122 0.71 -3.12 10.90
C SER A 122 0.30 -3.61 9.50
N LYS A 123 0.50 -2.78 8.49
CA LYS A 123 0.26 -3.09 7.07
C LYS A 123 1.49 -3.69 6.39
N ASN A 124 2.66 -3.68 7.03
CA ASN A 124 3.88 -4.27 6.50
C ASN A 124 4.03 -5.73 6.97
N GLN A 125 4.35 -6.63 6.05
CA GLN A 125 4.63 -8.05 6.34
C GLN A 125 5.74 -8.28 7.38
N ALA A 126 6.64 -7.31 7.56
CA ALA A 126 7.65 -7.33 8.62
C ALA A 126 7.05 -7.44 10.04
N ALA A 127 5.76 -7.10 10.20
CA ALA A 127 5.00 -7.23 11.44
C ALA A 127 4.71 -8.67 11.90
N VAL A 128 4.88 -9.66 11.02
CA VAL A 128 4.63 -11.06 11.37
C VAL A 128 5.96 -11.76 11.56
N LYS A 129 6.62 -11.55 12.71
CA LYS A 129 7.76 -12.35 13.12
C LYS A 129 7.42 -13.29 14.28
N PRO A 130 7.75 -14.59 14.17
CA PRO A 130 7.73 -15.50 15.31
C PRO A 130 8.89 -15.31 16.30
N ASN A 131 9.89 -14.45 16.02
CA ASN A 131 11.03 -14.28 16.91
C ASN A 131 11.70 -12.90 16.77
N VAL A 132 11.92 -12.26 17.92
CA VAL A 132 12.41 -10.89 18.14
C VAL A 132 13.86 -10.67 17.66
N PHE A 133 14.59 -11.68 17.20
CA PHE A 133 16.04 -11.61 16.94
C PHE A 133 16.43 -11.70 15.45
N SER A 134 15.90 -10.83 14.58
CA SER A 134 16.46 -10.75 13.23
C SER A 134 17.62 -9.78 13.14
N ILE A 135 18.71 -10.23 12.52
CA ILE A 135 19.93 -9.48 12.21
C ILE A 135 19.72 -8.23 11.31
N ASN A 136 18.56 -8.08 10.66
CA ASN A 136 18.27 -7.00 9.71
C ASN A 136 17.09 -6.11 10.17
N ARG A 137 17.15 -5.58 11.40
CA ARG A 137 16.10 -4.67 11.91
C ARG A 137 16.10 -3.35 11.15
N MET A 138 14.93 -2.77 10.94
CA MET A 138 14.80 -1.43 10.36
C MET A 138 14.99 -0.38 11.46
N SER A 139 15.82 0.61 11.20
CA SER A 139 16.05 1.73 12.13
C SER A 139 15.07 2.86 11.82
N ILE A 140 14.50 3.47 12.85
CA ILE A 140 13.57 4.60 12.75
C ILE A 140 14.20 5.81 13.45
N MET A 141 14.37 6.89 12.70
CA MET A 141 14.84 8.17 13.24
C MET A 141 13.73 9.20 13.13
N PHE A 142 13.47 9.97 14.19
CA PHE A 142 12.66 11.18 14.10
C PHE A 142 13.57 12.40 14.06
N SER A 143 13.37 13.25 13.06
CA SER A 143 14.27 14.34 12.71
C SER A 143 13.57 15.70 12.70
N THR A 144 14.36 16.77 12.92
CA THR A 144 13.95 18.18 12.86
C THR A 144 14.31 18.87 11.52
N ASP A 145 14.85 18.14 10.54
CA ASP A 145 15.59 18.72 9.40
C ASP A 145 14.73 19.36 8.30
N THR A 146 13.41 19.09 8.25
CA THR A 146 12.55 19.58 7.16
C THR A 146 11.26 20.20 7.66
N THR A 147 10.74 21.18 6.91
CA THR A 147 9.37 21.69 7.07
C THR A 147 8.37 20.74 6.41
N GLY A 148 7.41 20.22 7.18
CA GLY A 148 6.31 19.36 6.71
C GLY A 148 6.46 17.88 7.06
N ALA A 149 5.40 17.10 6.82
CA ALA A 149 5.40 15.64 7.00
C ALA A 149 6.10 14.95 5.81
N SER A 150 7.26 14.37 6.07
CA SER A 150 8.02 13.57 5.11
C SER A 150 8.67 12.38 5.80
N ALA A 151 8.95 11.34 5.03
CA ALA A 151 9.91 10.34 5.43
C ALA A 151 10.77 9.98 4.22
N PHE A 152 11.96 9.45 4.47
CA PHE A 152 12.81 8.93 3.41
C PHE A 152 13.59 7.71 3.90
N HIS A 153 13.76 6.76 3.00
CA HIS A 153 14.56 5.57 3.20
C HIS A 153 16.02 5.86 2.82
N SER A 154 16.90 5.89 3.81
CA SER A 154 18.35 5.98 3.54
C SER A 154 18.97 4.59 3.53
N SER A 155 19.80 4.35 2.52
CA SER A 155 20.68 3.18 2.44
C SER A 155 22.02 3.40 3.15
N GLU A 156 22.20 4.54 3.82
CA GLU A 156 23.39 4.79 4.63
C GLU A 156 23.47 3.71 5.71
N SER A 157 24.46 2.84 5.50
CA SER A 157 24.85 1.80 6.42
C SER A 157 25.21 2.43 7.77
N GLY A 158 24.23 2.47 8.68
CA GLY A 158 24.55 2.34 10.10
C GLY A 158 25.42 1.10 10.30
N VAL A 159 26.08 1.00 11.45
CA VAL A 159 27.14 0.01 11.83
C VAL A 159 26.81 -1.47 11.52
N PHE A 160 25.61 -1.80 11.05
CA PHE A 160 25.11 -3.13 10.72
C PHE A 160 24.47 -3.32 9.33
N GLY A 161 24.56 -2.37 8.39
CA GLY A 161 23.95 -2.54 7.04
C GLY A 161 22.42 -2.60 7.05
N ASN A 162 21.81 -1.97 8.06
CA ASN A 162 20.36 -1.94 8.24
C ASN A 162 19.72 -0.80 7.44
N SER A 163 18.53 -1.07 6.87
CA SER A 163 17.67 -0.04 6.29
C SER A 163 17.22 0.95 7.38
N ARG A 164 17.17 2.23 7.03
CA ARG A 164 16.81 3.33 7.92
C ARG A 164 15.70 4.16 7.30
N VAL A 165 14.64 4.41 8.05
CA VAL A 165 13.58 5.35 7.71
C VAL A 165 13.71 6.56 8.62
N VAL A 166 13.94 7.72 8.01
CA VAL A 166 13.97 9.01 8.70
C VAL A 166 12.61 9.66 8.54
N ILE A 167 11.98 10.01 9.66
CA ILE A 167 10.67 10.63 9.73
C ILE A 167 10.87 12.08 10.13
N ASN A 168 10.45 13.00 9.26
CA ASN A 168 10.38 14.41 9.58
C ASN A 168 8.91 14.81 9.64
N ASN A 169 8.52 15.42 10.75
CA ASN A 169 7.22 16.05 10.85
C ASN A 169 7.35 17.22 11.82
N THR A 170 7.09 18.42 11.32
CA THR A 170 7.10 19.67 12.11
C THR A 170 5.71 20.09 12.55
N GLU A 171 4.66 19.49 11.98
CA GLU A 171 3.29 19.79 12.38
C GLU A 171 2.94 18.97 13.62
N LYS A 172 2.87 19.67 14.75
CA LYS A 172 2.52 19.08 16.06
C LYS A 172 1.11 18.48 16.10
N VAL A 173 0.29 18.71 15.07
CA VAL A 173 -1.09 18.24 15.00
C VAL A 173 -1.26 17.44 13.71
N LEU A 174 -1.05 16.13 13.83
CA LEU A 174 -1.49 15.19 12.81
C LEU A 174 -3.02 15.14 12.85
N THR A 175 -3.68 15.30 11.70
CA THR A 175 -5.14 15.25 11.62
C THR A 175 -5.61 13.81 11.35
N LYS A 176 -6.87 13.49 11.64
CA LYS A 176 -7.45 12.20 11.22
C LYS A 176 -7.45 12.02 9.69
N GLU A 177 -7.40 13.13 8.94
CA GLU A 177 -7.34 13.12 7.47
C GLU A 177 -5.98 12.62 6.97
N ASP A 178 -4.93 12.73 7.79
CA ASP A 178 -3.61 12.12 7.56
C ASP A 178 -3.61 10.58 7.69
N THR A 179 -4.75 9.95 7.88
CA THR A 179 -4.88 8.48 7.75
C THR A 179 -5.76 8.08 6.57
N LYS A 180 -6.46 9.04 5.96
CA LYS A 180 -7.48 8.80 4.93
C LYS A 180 -7.06 9.22 3.53
N ASN A 181 -6.26 10.28 3.38
CA ASN A 181 -5.91 10.85 2.07
C ASN A 181 -4.50 10.46 1.60
N GLY A 182 -4.31 10.35 0.27
CA GLY A 182 -3.17 9.75 -0.41
C GLY A 182 -1.78 10.38 -0.21
N GLN A 183 -1.63 11.45 0.56
CA GLN A 183 -0.34 12.14 0.81
C GLN A 183 -0.06 12.39 2.30
N SER A 184 -0.64 11.59 3.18
CA SER A 184 -0.39 11.72 4.61
C SER A 184 0.92 11.12 5.08
N LEU A 185 1.36 11.42 6.31
CA LEU A 185 2.53 10.77 6.91
C LEU A 185 2.44 9.24 6.87
N GLY A 186 1.27 8.67 7.13
CA GLY A 186 1.04 7.22 7.00
C GLY A 186 1.25 6.73 5.56
N SER A 187 0.74 7.46 4.57
CA SER A 187 0.94 7.16 3.14
C SER A 187 2.42 7.20 2.75
N VAL A 188 3.16 8.20 3.22
CA VAL A 188 4.61 8.33 2.99
C VAL A 188 5.36 7.18 3.67
N LEU A 189 5.02 6.81 4.90
CA LEU A 189 5.63 5.65 5.56
C LEU A 189 5.38 4.34 4.81
N LEU A 190 4.17 4.13 4.27
CA LEU A 190 3.88 2.97 3.43
C LEU A 190 4.73 2.95 2.16
N HIS A 191 5.02 4.11 1.57
CA HIS A 191 5.96 4.25 0.46
C HIS A 191 7.37 3.82 0.88
N GLU A 192 7.91 4.39 1.96
CA GLU A 192 9.26 4.06 2.45
C GLU A 192 9.42 2.58 2.82
N PHE A 193 8.35 1.97 3.32
CA PHE A 193 8.28 0.53 3.59
C PHE A 193 8.27 -0.31 2.30
N GLY A 194 7.76 0.23 1.20
CA GLY A 194 7.92 -0.32 -0.13
C GLY A 194 9.39 -0.33 -0.60
N HIS A 195 10.15 0.73 -0.33
CA HIS A 195 11.61 0.74 -0.57
C HIS A 195 12.34 -0.30 0.27
N ARG A 196 11.97 -0.45 1.55
CA ARG A 196 12.51 -1.51 2.41
C ARG A 196 12.30 -2.89 1.80
N ALA A 197 11.09 -3.16 1.30
CA ALA A 197 10.76 -4.44 0.67
C ALA A 197 11.61 -4.67 -0.61
N SER A 198 11.77 -3.64 -1.45
CA SER A 198 12.64 -3.68 -2.64
C SER A 198 14.11 -3.92 -2.27
N PHE A 199 14.61 -3.33 -1.17
CA PHE A 199 15.96 -3.58 -0.68
C PHE A 199 16.17 -5.01 -0.19
N MET A 200 15.17 -5.60 0.47
CA MET A 200 15.24 -6.98 0.94
C MET A 200 15.18 -7.99 -0.21
N LYS A 201 14.48 -7.64 -1.29
CA LYS A 201 14.36 -8.45 -2.49
C LYS A 201 14.08 -7.57 -3.70
N GLU A 202 15.04 -7.50 -4.61
CA GLU A 202 14.93 -6.71 -5.83
C GLU A 202 13.67 -7.14 -6.62
N PRO A 203 12.78 -6.20 -6.98
CA PRO A 203 11.62 -6.50 -7.80
C PRO A 203 12.06 -6.85 -9.23
N ASP A 204 11.23 -7.61 -9.94
CA ASP A 204 11.40 -7.83 -11.37
C ASP A 204 11.11 -6.53 -12.12
N ILE A 205 12.16 -5.75 -12.36
CA ILE A 205 12.04 -4.44 -13.00
C ILE A 205 11.50 -4.55 -14.43
N GLU A 206 11.70 -5.68 -15.11
CA GLU A 206 11.17 -5.91 -16.45
C GLU A 206 9.66 -6.06 -16.42
N GLY A 207 9.14 -6.81 -15.43
CA GLY A 207 7.73 -6.86 -15.11
C GLY A 207 7.16 -5.48 -14.77
N LEU A 208 7.94 -4.59 -14.17
CA LEU A 208 7.52 -3.21 -13.87
C LEU A 208 7.55 -2.28 -15.11
N GLY A 209 7.98 -2.76 -16.28
CA GLY A 209 8.11 -1.97 -17.51
C GLY A 209 9.42 -1.22 -17.66
N TRP A 210 10.43 -1.56 -16.86
CA TRP A 210 11.76 -0.96 -16.88
C TRP A 210 12.79 -1.88 -17.54
N ARG A 211 13.86 -1.30 -18.06
CA ARG A 211 15.02 -2.01 -18.63
C ARG A 211 16.29 -1.48 -18.02
N LYS A 212 17.25 -2.37 -17.74
CA LYS A 212 18.64 -1.97 -17.46
C LYS A 212 19.24 -1.40 -18.75
N ILE A 213 19.88 -0.24 -18.64
CA ILE A 213 20.63 0.40 -19.72
C ILE A 213 22.04 0.71 -19.23
N GLY A 214 23.05 0.37 -20.02
CA GLY A 214 24.44 0.43 -19.58
C GLY A 214 24.68 -0.38 -18.28
N GLU A 215 25.62 0.08 -17.45
CA GLU A 215 26.02 -0.67 -16.23
C GLU A 215 25.15 -0.41 -15.00
N LYS A 216 24.56 0.79 -14.87
CA LYS A 216 23.93 1.25 -13.62
C LYS A 216 22.59 1.95 -13.80
N ASP A 217 22.21 2.25 -15.03
CA ASP A 217 21.02 3.05 -15.30
C ASP A 217 19.84 2.17 -15.69
N VAL A 218 18.66 2.78 -15.63
CA VAL A 218 17.40 2.17 -16.01
C VAL A 218 16.59 3.14 -16.87
N ALA A 219 15.79 2.57 -17.76
CA ALA A 219 14.88 3.30 -18.63
C ALA A 219 13.50 2.66 -18.62
N ILE A 220 12.45 3.46 -18.82
CA ILE A 220 11.11 2.93 -19.09
C ILE A 220 11.05 2.46 -20.54
N GLU A 221 10.53 1.26 -20.75
CA GLU A 221 10.18 0.74 -22.07
C GLU A 221 8.78 1.25 -22.47
N THR A 222 8.67 1.81 -23.67
CA THR A 222 7.39 2.21 -24.27
C THR A 222 6.77 1.08 -25.09
N LYS A 223 5.50 1.23 -25.47
CA LYS A 223 4.72 0.20 -26.21
C LYS A 223 5.33 -0.20 -27.55
N ASP A 224 6.08 0.71 -28.18
CA ASP A 224 6.81 0.50 -29.42
C ASP A 224 8.22 -0.10 -29.21
N GLY A 225 8.61 -0.35 -27.96
CA GLY A 225 9.94 -0.87 -27.59
C GLY A 225 11.03 0.20 -27.46
N SER A 226 10.70 1.49 -27.62
CA SER A 226 11.67 2.58 -27.35
C SER A 226 11.99 2.66 -25.84
N LEU A 227 13.19 3.15 -25.52
CA LEU A 227 13.66 3.32 -24.14
C LEU A 227 13.80 4.80 -23.80
N TYR A 228 13.31 5.18 -22.62
CA TYR A 228 13.39 6.55 -22.13
C TYR A 228 13.98 6.61 -20.72
N LYS A 229 15.03 7.40 -20.56
CA LYS A 229 15.68 7.69 -19.27
C LYS A 229 15.12 8.97 -18.67
N TYR A 230 14.86 8.96 -17.37
CA TYR A 230 14.47 10.15 -16.62
C TYR A 230 15.68 11.07 -16.40
N VAL A 231 15.53 12.37 -16.69
CA VAL A 231 16.60 13.36 -16.61
C VAL A 231 16.14 14.55 -15.77
N GLU A 232 16.92 14.88 -14.73
CA GLU A 232 16.81 16.14 -14.00
C GLU A 232 17.95 17.08 -14.40
N GLU A 233 17.60 18.18 -15.06
CA GLU A 233 18.53 19.24 -15.42
C GLU A 233 18.37 20.40 -14.43
N LYS A 234 19.39 20.67 -13.61
CA LYS A 234 19.40 21.84 -12.72
C LYS A 234 19.67 23.09 -13.55
N SER A 235 18.90 24.14 -13.32
CA SER A 235 19.17 25.47 -13.86
C SER A 235 20.53 25.98 -13.37
N ALA A 236 21.12 26.93 -14.10
CA ALA A 236 22.43 27.51 -13.77
C ALA A 236 22.45 28.22 -12.39
N ASP A 237 21.30 28.69 -11.90
CA ASP A 237 21.13 29.28 -10.57
C ASP A 237 20.73 28.26 -9.48
N GLY A 238 20.56 26.98 -9.86
CA GLY A 238 20.25 25.87 -8.97
C GLY A 238 18.86 25.88 -8.36
N LYS A 239 18.00 26.84 -8.74
CA LYS A 239 16.67 27.03 -8.16
C LYS A 239 15.57 26.24 -8.87
N ASP A 240 15.70 26.10 -10.19
CA ASP A 240 14.72 25.40 -11.02
C ASP A 240 15.30 24.07 -11.50
N LYS A 241 14.48 23.03 -11.43
CA LYS A 241 14.80 21.72 -12.02
C LYS A 241 13.90 21.53 -13.23
N LYS A 242 14.50 21.33 -14.40
CA LYS A 242 13.76 20.87 -15.58
C LYS A 242 13.80 19.34 -15.58
N ILE A 243 12.61 18.74 -15.52
CA ILE A 243 12.42 17.30 -15.53
C ILE A 243 11.89 16.90 -16.92
N TYR A 244 12.49 15.88 -17.53
CA TYR A 244 12.03 15.31 -18.79
C TYR A 244 12.53 13.89 -18.99
N TRP A 245 11.93 13.20 -19.95
CA TRP A 245 12.33 11.88 -20.40
C TRP A 245 13.09 11.99 -21.72
N SER A 246 14.28 11.41 -21.78
CA SER A 246 15.16 11.43 -22.95
C SER A 246 15.20 10.04 -23.57
N LYS A 247 15.00 9.98 -24.89
CA LYS A 247 15.11 8.72 -25.65
C LYS A 247 16.56 8.26 -25.68
N VAL A 248 16.79 7.00 -25.34
CA VAL A 248 18.13 6.41 -25.23
C VAL A 248 18.23 5.08 -25.95
N ASP A 249 19.45 4.68 -26.28
CA ASP A 249 19.75 3.32 -26.70
C ASP A 249 19.86 2.36 -25.51
N LYS A 250 20.14 1.08 -25.80
CA LYS A 250 20.34 0.03 -24.78
C LYS A 250 21.54 0.27 -23.86
N ASP A 251 22.50 1.09 -24.30
CA ASP A 251 23.71 1.42 -23.57
C ASP A 251 23.53 2.70 -22.75
N GLY A 252 22.37 3.37 -22.87
CA GLY A 252 21.99 4.57 -22.15
C GLY A 252 22.41 5.87 -22.83
N ASN A 253 22.93 5.81 -24.06
CA ASN A 253 23.31 7.01 -24.80
C ASN A 253 22.08 7.69 -25.37
N SER A 254 22.06 9.03 -25.31
CA SER A 254 20.98 9.81 -25.93
C SER A 254 20.95 9.55 -27.43
N LEU A 255 19.78 9.20 -27.95
CA LEU A 255 19.56 9.04 -29.39
C LEU A 255 19.14 10.36 -30.06
N GLU A 256 18.84 11.39 -29.27
CA GLU A 256 18.35 12.68 -29.74
C GLU A 256 19.14 13.81 -29.07
N ASP A 257 19.89 14.59 -29.87
CA ASP A 257 20.67 15.74 -29.40
C ASP A 257 19.82 17.01 -29.24
N GLN A 258 18.55 17.01 -29.68
CA GLN A 258 17.69 18.19 -29.70
C GLN A 258 16.51 18.12 -28.72
N PRO A 259 16.00 19.28 -28.24
CA PRO A 259 14.88 19.33 -27.29
C PRO A 259 13.57 18.67 -27.76
N GLN A 260 13.41 18.46 -29.08
CA GLN A 260 12.18 17.90 -29.67
C GLN A 260 11.95 16.41 -29.32
N GLY A 261 13.00 15.73 -28.86
CA GLY A 261 12.96 14.34 -28.41
C GLY A 261 12.60 14.14 -26.93
N ARG A 262 12.52 15.24 -26.18
CA ARG A 262 12.27 15.22 -24.74
C ARG A 262 10.77 15.13 -24.48
N LEU A 263 10.36 14.18 -23.64
CA LEU A 263 8.97 14.01 -23.26
C LEU A 263 8.70 14.53 -21.85
N THR A 264 7.52 15.12 -21.64
CA THR A 264 6.99 15.42 -20.31
C THR A 264 6.46 14.16 -19.63
N ASP A 265 6.15 14.24 -18.34
CA ASP A 265 5.50 13.15 -17.61
C ASP A 265 4.12 12.79 -18.20
N GLU A 266 3.34 13.77 -18.66
CA GLU A 266 2.05 13.52 -19.29
C GLU A 266 2.19 12.79 -20.62
N GLN A 267 3.19 13.14 -21.43
CA GLN A 267 3.44 12.47 -22.71
C GLN A 267 3.88 11.03 -22.50
N MET A 268 4.77 10.79 -21.54
CA MET A 268 5.24 9.44 -21.22
C MET A 268 4.14 8.52 -20.70
N LEU A 269 3.12 9.05 -20.02
CA LEU A 269 1.97 8.27 -19.52
C LEU A 269 1.25 7.54 -20.67
N HIS A 270 1.21 8.14 -21.85
CA HIS A 270 0.53 7.53 -23.00
C HIS A 270 1.39 6.49 -23.73
N LEU A 271 2.71 6.56 -23.58
CA LEU A 271 3.67 5.74 -24.31
C LEU A 271 4.19 4.55 -23.52
N GLU A 272 4.21 4.62 -22.19
CA GLU A 272 4.73 3.55 -21.34
C GLU A 272 4.08 2.19 -21.62
N LYS A 273 4.90 1.14 -21.63
CA LYS A 273 4.43 -0.24 -21.84
C LYS A 273 3.63 -0.74 -20.66
N VAL A 274 4.05 -0.38 -19.45
CA VAL A 274 3.38 -0.72 -18.18
C VAL A 274 2.99 0.57 -17.49
N SER A 275 1.69 0.71 -17.18
CA SER A 275 1.19 1.92 -16.54
C SER A 275 1.74 2.08 -15.12
N GLN A 276 2.25 3.27 -14.80
CA GLN A 276 2.90 3.55 -13.52
C GLN A 276 1.89 4.12 -12.50
N PRO A 277 1.98 3.74 -11.20
CA PRO A 277 1.00 4.09 -10.17
C PRO A 277 0.98 5.58 -9.79
N MET A 278 2.13 6.24 -9.89
CA MET A 278 2.31 7.67 -9.61
C MET A 278 3.42 8.22 -10.47
N ARG A 279 3.40 9.55 -10.70
CA ARG A 279 4.44 10.29 -11.42
C ARG A 279 4.87 11.55 -10.65
N PRO A 280 6.15 11.96 -10.77
CA PRO A 280 7.22 11.24 -11.47
C PRO A 280 7.68 10.00 -10.69
N ALA A 281 7.83 8.87 -11.38
CA ALA A 281 8.60 7.73 -10.89
C ALA A 281 9.88 7.69 -11.72
N ASN A 282 11.01 8.02 -11.11
CA ASN A 282 12.30 8.14 -11.79
C ASN A 282 13.15 6.86 -11.73
N HIS A 283 12.69 5.85 -10.99
CA HIS A 283 13.39 4.59 -10.77
C HIS A 283 12.38 3.44 -10.50
N PRO A 284 12.65 2.18 -10.87
CA PRO A 284 11.75 1.05 -10.58
C PRO A 284 11.47 0.85 -9.08
N SER A 285 12.37 1.28 -8.19
CA SER A 285 12.11 1.26 -6.74
C SER A 285 10.98 2.21 -6.33
N GLU A 286 10.89 3.39 -6.95
CA GLU A 286 9.80 4.36 -6.74
C GLU A 286 8.48 3.82 -7.25
N THR A 287 8.50 3.21 -8.44
CA THR A 287 7.34 2.53 -9.01
C THR A 287 6.81 1.46 -8.06
N PHE A 288 7.70 0.57 -7.60
CA PHE A 288 7.35 -0.51 -6.71
C PHE A 288 6.82 0.01 -5.37
N ALA A 289 7.50 0.99 -4.77
CA ALA A 289 7.11 1.59 -3.50
C ALA A 289 5.72 2.25 -3.57
N ASN A 290 5.45 3.01 -4.63
CA ASN A 290 4.14 3.61 -4.85
C ASN A 290 3.04 2.57 -5.07
N ALA A 291 3.33 1.49 -5.82
CA ALA A 291 2.36 0.42 -6.02
C ALA A 291 2.06 -0.33 -4.72
N MET A 292 3.08 -0.64 -3.92
CA MET A 292 2.92 -1.24 -2.59
C MET A 292 2.11 -0.35 -1.65
N ARG A 293 2.40 0.96 -1.63
CA ARG A 293 1.64 1.97 -0.86
C ARG A 293 0.16 1.89 -1.20
N MET A 294 -0.20 2.05 -2.47
CA MET A 294 -1.60 2.00 -2.93
C MET A 294 -2.27 0.65 -2.63
N TYR A 295 -1.54 -0.46 -2.78
CA TYR A 295 -2.10 -1.78 -2.51
C TYR A 295 -2.41 -2.02 -1.02
N CYS A 296 -1.54 -1.50 -0.12
CA CYS A 296 -1.62 -1.73 1.31
C CYS A 296 -2.47 -0.69 2.06
N GLN A 297 -2.63 0.52 1.52
CA GLN A 297 -3.21 1.65 2.26
C GLN A 297 -4.69 1.43 2.61
N ASN A 298 -5.54 1.17 1.63
CA ASN A 298 -6.97 0.88 1.81
C ASN A 298 -7.61 0.33 0.52
N LYS A 299 -8.89 -0.06 0.59
CA LYS A 299 -9.67 -0.57 -0.55
C LYS A 299 -9.72 0.40 -1.74
N GLU A 300 -9.90 1.69 -1.49
CA GLU A 300 -10.07 2.71 -2.54
C GLU A 300 -8.81 2.84 -3.40
N THR A 301 -7.66 3.05 -2.76
CA THR A 301 -6.35 3.14 -3.43
C THR A 301 -5.95 1.82 -4.09
N ARG A 302 -6.32 0.67 -3.52
CA ARG A 302 -6.12 -0.65 -4.12
C ARG A 302 -6.94 -0.82 -5.40
N GLU A 303 -8.21 -0.44 -5.40
CA GLU A 303 -9.06 -0.49 -6.60
C GLU A 303 -8.63 0.55 -7.65
N GLU A 304 -8.12 1.71 -7.23
CA GLU A 304 -7.50 2.68 -8.13
C GLU A 304 -6.29 2.06 -8.85
N LEU A 305 -5.38 1.41 -8.11
CA LEU A 305 -4.22 0.71 -8.68
C LEU A 305 -4.66 -0.36 -9.67
N LYS A 306 -5.69 -1.14 -9.34
CA LYS A 306 -6.25 -2.18 -10.20
C LYS A 306 -6.89 -1.63 -11.48
N THR A 307 -7.52 -0.47 -11.39
CA THR A 307 -8.21 0.16 -12.53
C THR A 307 -7.23 0.89 -13.45
N LYS A 308 -6.33 1.70 -12.88
CA LYS A 308 -5.38 2.54 -13.63
C LYS A 308 -4.14 1.77 -14.08
N CYS A 309 -3.67 0.82 -13.27
CA CYS A 309 -2.43 0.08 -13.49
C CYS A 309 -2.64 -1.45 -13.31
N PRO A 310 -3.52 -2.09 -14.10
CA PRO A 310 -3.95 -3.48 -13.86
C PRO A 310 -2.81 -4.51 -13.92
N TYR A 311 -1.77 -4.26 -14.71
CA TYR A 311 -0.58 -5.10 -14.72
C TYR A 311 0.19 -4.99 -13.39
N MET A 312 0.44 -3.76 -12.95
CA MET A 312 1.12 -3.45 -11.69
C MET A 312 0.37 -4.05 -10.49
N TYR A 313 -0.96 -3.93 -10.46
CA TYR A 313 -1.80 -4.54 -9.44
C TYR A 313 -1.58 -6.05 -9.35
N ARG A 314 -1.62 -6.77 -10.48
CA ARG A 314 -1.41 -8.23 -10.49
C ARG A 314 -0.01 -8.61 -10.01
N TYR A 315 1.00 -7.85 -10.42
CA TYR A 315 2.37 -8.06 -9.98
C TYR A 315 2.51 -7.91 -8.46
N ILE A 316 2.00 -6.80 -7.90
CA ILE A 316 2.05 -6.55 -6.46
C ILE A 316 1.21 -7.56 -5.68
N ASP A 317 0.04 -7.93 -6.18
CA ASP A 317 -0.82 -8.95 -5.55
C ASP A 317 -0.12 -10.32 -5.48
N GLU A 318 0.58 -10.72 -6.54
CA GLU A 318 1.34 -11.97 -6.54
C GLU A 318 2.57 -11.89 -5.61
N TYR A 319 3.26 -10.75 -5.60
CA TYR A 319 4.36 -10.48 -4.69
C TYR A 319 3.89 -10.60 -3.23
N ASP A 320 2.83 -9.89 -2.85
CA ASP A 320 2.27 -9.86 -1.50
C ASP A 320 1.80 -11.24 -1.05
N ARG A 321 1.08 -11.98 -1.91
CA ARG A 321 0.69 -13.38 -1.62
C ARG A 321 1.90 -14.28 -1.33
N LYS A 322 3.00 -14.12 -2.06
CA LYS A 322 4.24 -14.89 -1.82
C LYS A 322 4.89 -14.49 -0.49
N GLU A 323 4.83 -13.23 -0.11
CA GLU A 323 5.36 -12.75 1.17
C GLU A 323 4.49 -13.22 2.34
N LEU A 324 3.16 -13.13 2.25
CA LEU A 324 2.25 -13.62 3.29
C LEU A 324 2.40 -15.13 3.53
N ARG A 325 2.58 -15.93 2.47
CA ARG A 325 2.86 -17.38 2.62
C ARG A 325 4.14 -17.68 3.40
N ARG A 326 5.18 -16.83 3.30
CA ARG A 326 6.43 -16.99 4.08
C ARG A 326 6.22 -16.81 5.58
N LEU A 327 5.16 -16.11 5.97
CA LEU A 327 4.77 -15.92 7.38
C LEU A 327 4.17 -17.20 7.97
N GLY A 328 3.72 -18.10 7.12
CA GLY A 328 3.14 -19.38 7.49
C GLY A 328 2.09 -19.80 6.48
N SER A 329 2.04 -21.10 6.22
CA SER A 329 1.00 -21.71 5.42
C SER A 329 0.51 -22.96 6.15
N ASP A 330 -0.73 -23.36 5.89
CA ASP A 330 -1.29 -24.60 6.41
C ASP A 330 -0.72 -25.83 5.67
N PHE A 331 -1.20 -27.01 6.05
CA PHE A 331 -0.81 -28.28 5.44
C PHE A 331 -1.06 -28.34 3.92
N PHE A 332 -2.03 -27.58 3.40
CA PHE A 332 -2.39 -27.52 1.99
C PHE A 332 -1.65 -26.42 1.22
N GLY A 333 -0.76 -25.67 1.88
CA GLY A 333 -0.02 -24.56 1.29
C GLY A 333 -0.86 -23.29 1.14
N ILE A 334 -2.01 -23.19 1.81
CA ILE A 334 -2.81 -21.97 1.90
C ILE A 334 -2.15 -21.05 2.94
N SER A 335 -1.92 -19.79 2.58
CA SER A 335 -1.34 -18.80 3.49
C SER A 335 -2.19 -18.68 4.76
N ASN A 336 -1.55 -18.70 5.93
CA ASN A 336 -2.20 -18.45 7.21
C ASN A 336 -2.68 -17.00 7.36
N TYR A 337 -2.27 -16.12 6.45
CA TYR A 337 -2.55 -14.69 6.48
C TYR A 337 -3.05 -14.18 5.14
N VAL A 338 -3.95 -13.21 5.20
CA VAL A 338 -4.48 -12.46 4.04
C VAL A 338 -4.57 -10.98 4.41
N ARG A 339 -4.71 -10.12 3.40
CA ARG A 339 -5.08 -8.73 3.62
C ARG A 339 -6.59 -8.56 3.63
N ASP A 340 -7.08 -7.79 4.59
CA ASP A 340 -8.47 -7.35 4.60
C ASP A 340 -8.69 -6.14 3.66
N GLU A 341 -9.89 -5.57 3.71
CA GLU A 341 -10.25 -4.38 2.92
C GLU A 341 -9.56 -3.10 3.39
N ASN A 342 -9.13 -3.04 4.64
CA ASN A 342 -8.33 -1.94 5.17
C ASN A 342 -6.84 -2.11 4.79
N GLY A 343 -6.45 -3.27 4.26
CA GLY A 343 -5.07 -3.61 3.94
C GLY A 343 -4.25 -4.09 5.12
N ASP A 344 -4.91 -4.36 6.24
CA ASP A 344 -4.30 -4.97 7.41
C ASP A 344 -4.08 -6.47 7.17
N ILE A 345 -2.99 -7.00 7.72
CA ILE A 345 -2.67 -8.42 7.64
C ILE A 345 -3.41 -9.14 8.77
N VAL A 346 -4.38 -9.96 8.40
CA VAL A 346 -5.23 -10.71 9.32
C VAL A 346 -5.06 -12.22 9.12
N ARG A 347 -5.50 -13.02 10.09
CA ARG A 347 -5.54 -14.48 9.91
C ARG A 347 -6.48 -14.83 8.77
N ASN A 348 -6.03 -15.73 7.91
CA ASN A 348 -6.83 -16.27 6.84
C ASN A 348 -7.86 -17.25 7.41
N PRO A 349 -9.17 -16.96 7.33
CA PRO A 349 -10.21 -17.87 7.82
C PRO A 349 -10.30 -19.16 7.00
N GLN A 350 -9.73 -19.19 5.79
CA GLN A 350 -9.71 -20.36 4.92
C GLN A 350 -8.50 -21.26 5.17
N ALA A 351 -7.49 -20.79 5.91
CA ALA A 351 -6.36 -21.62 6.28
C ALA A 351 -6.81 -22.64 7.32
N TRP A 352 -6.48 -23.90 7.10
CA TRP A 352 -6.80 -24.96 8.04
C TRP A 352 -6.11 -24.71 9.39
N ASN A 353 -6.91 -24.73 10.46
CA ASN A 353 -6.43 -24.53 11.82
C ASN A 353 -6.74 -25.78 12.68
N PRO A 354 -5.74 -26.57 13.05
CA PRO A 354 -5.94 -27.78 13.86
C PRO A 354 -6.55 -27.48 15.23
N ALA A 355 -6.38 -26.27 15.76
CA ALA A 355 -6.92 -25.89 17.07
C ALA A 355 -8.43 -25.60 17.05
N LEU A 356 -9.05 -25.52 15.86
CA LEU A 356 -10.48 -25.31 15.67
C LEU A 356 -11.19 -26.57 15.13
N ALA A 357 -10.45 -27.66 14.92
CA ALA A 357 -10.93 -28.89 14.27
C ALA A 357 -11.32 -29.98 15.30
#